data_AF-A0A5Q4DTJ0-F1
#
_entry.id   AF-A0A5Q4DTJ0-F1
#
_cell.length_a   1.000
_cell.length_b   1.000
_cell.length_c   1.000
_cell.angle_alpha   90.00
_cell.angle_beta   90.00
_cell.angle_gamma   90.00
#
_symmetry.space_group_name_H-M   'P 1'
#
loop_
_entity.id
_entity.type
_entity.pdbx_description
1 polymer ?
#
loop_
_entity_poly.entity_id
_entity_poly.type
_entity_poly.pdbx_seq_one_letter_code
_entity_poly.pdbx_strand_id
1 'polypeptide(L)'
;MSRWISALFCFALSVLALSAAASETRVISGQITVLERMALPDDTVLLLDIGNAQDETVVQSRELTDGGQTPFPFALEAPVDTPLVLRVGLRAMDDVIWLSEPVSIEAGTDPLDLGPLRAARIPSMGFAAVLSCGNQLVEIGFMPESVRIRLNEQVITLQPDVAASGALYVDAENAATSIHMKGTSALLRIDGSELSECSLIRPDDDITQGVWNISAIEGRATLFPSRTELVFYPDGRMSASVGCNRLIGGYRRHGGILSFGRLATTMMACSDGVGEQERHFNEVLPKVDQFVLDAEGGRLTLYAAGSPVLRARR
;
A
#
# COMPACT_ATOMS: atom_id res chain seq x y z
N MET A 1 -13.38 -50.85 -67.23
CA MET A 1 -14.06 -50.63 -65.95
C MET A 1 -13.18 -51.18 -64.83
N SER A 2 -12.44 -50.32 -64.12
CA SER A 2 -11.70 -50.72 -62.92
C SER A 2 -11.70 -49.55 -61.92
N ARG A 3 -12.02 -49.86 -60.67
CA ARG A 3 -12.55 -48.99 -59.62
C ARG A 3 -11.40 -48.35 -58.82
N TRP A 4 -11.49 -47.05 -58.56
CA TRP A 4 -10.62 -46.34 -57.61
C TRP A 4 -11.13 -46.57 -56.18
N ILE A 5 -10.25 -46.99 -55.27
CA ILE A 5 -10.51 -47.11 -53.83
C ILE A 5 -9.81 -45.94 -53.14
N SER A 6 -10.60 -45.02 -52.59
CA SER A 6 -10.14 -43.93 -51.72
C SER A 6 -9.83 -44.47 -50.33
N ALA A 7 -8.60 -44.31 -49.85
CA ALA A 7 -8.23 -44.57 -48.46
C ALA A 7 -8.42 -43.29 -47.63
N LEU A 8 -9.39 -43.30 -46.70
CA LEU A 8 -9.53 -42.27 -45.67
C LEU A 8 -8.45 -42.46 -44.60
N PHE A 9 -7.60 -41.46 -44.42
CA PHE A 9 -6.67 -41.37 -43.28
C PHE A 9 -7.41 -40.67 -42.12
N CYS A 10 -7.76 -41.42 -41.07
CA CYS A 10 -8.20 -40.85 -39.80
C CYS A 10 -6.96 -40.41 -39.00
N PHE A 11 -6.75 -39.10 -38.86
CA PHE A 11 -5.80 -38.54 -37.90
C PHE A 11 -6.46 -38.56 -36.51
N ALA A 12 -5.97 -39.42 -35.62
CA ALA A 12 -6.32 -39.37 -34.20
C ALA A 12 -5.51 -38.24 -33.54
N LEU A 13 -6.19 -37.17 -33.13
CA LEU A 13 -5.60 -36.04 -32.42
C LEU A 13 -5.51 -36.39 -30.92
N SER A 14 -4.34 -36.80 -30.45
CA SER A 14 -4.07 -37.07 -29.04
C SER A 14 -3.98 -35.75 -28.26
N VAL A 15 -4.98 -35.44 -27.43
CA VAL A 15 -4.94 -34.28 -26.52
C VAL A 15 -4.12 -34.68 -25.29
N LEU A 16 -2.87 -34.19 -25.20
CA LEU A 16 -2.05 -34.26 -24.00
C LEU A 16 -2.56 -33.20 -23.00
N ALA A 17 -3.24 -33.63 -21.95
CA ALA A 17 -3.53 -32.78 -20.80
C ALA A 17 -2.24 -32.55 -20.01
N LEU A 18 -1.70 -31.33 -20.01
CA LEU A 18 -0.66 -30.94 -19.05
C LEU A 18 -1.30 -30.89 -17.65
N SER A 19 -0.89 -31.80 -16.78
CA SER A 19 -1.20 -31.73 -15.36
C SER A 19 -0.36 -30.60 -14.76
N ALA A 20 -1.00 -29.54 -14.26
CA ALA A 20 -0.33 -28.60 -13.38
C ALA A 20 0.05 -29.35 -12.08
N ALA A 21 1.34 -29.43 -11.75
CA ALA A 21 1.77 -29.94 -10.47
C ALA A 21 1.26 -28.99 -9.38
N ALA A 22 0.44 -29.50 -8.45
CA ALA A 22 0.06 -28.76 -7.27
C ALA A 22 1.30 -28.65 -6.36
N SER A 23 1.75 -27.44 -6.07
CA SER A 23 2.82 -27.24 -5.08
C SER A 23 2.35 -27.79 -3.72
N GLU A 24 3.18 -28.61 -3.08
CA GLU A 24 2.89 -29.11 -1.73
C GLU A 24 2.90 -27.94 -0.73
N THR A 25 1.91 -27.91 0.15
CA THR A 25 1.75 -26.87 1.17
C THR A 25 1.74 -27.49 2.57
N ARG A 26 2.12 -26.68 3.57
CA ARG A 26 1.93 -26.97 5.00
C ARG A 26 1.17 -25.84 5.68
N VAL A 27 0.53 -26.17 6.78
CA VAL A 27 -0.12 -25.17 7.64
C VAL A 27 0.91 -24.48 8.52
N ILE A 28 0.90 -23.16 8.51
CA ILE A 28 1.62 -22.30 9.45
C ILE A 28 0.57 -21.58 10.31
N SER A 29 0.62 -21.77 11.62
CA SER A 29 -0.32 -21.18 12.57
C SER A 29 0.38 -20.38 13.67
N GLY A 30 -0.39 -19.57 14.38
CA GLY A 30 0.09 -18.84 15.54
C GLY A 30 -0.98 -17.92 16.10
N GLN A 31 -0.56 -17.00 16.96
CA GLN A 31 -1.45 -16.02 17.59
C GLN A 31 -0.78 -14.65 17.66
N ILE A 32 -1.45 -13.58 17.23
CA ILE A 32 -0.93 -12.21 17.41
C ILE A 32 -1.44 -11.61 18.73
N THR A 33 -0.51 -11.05 19.51
CA THR A 33 -0.75 -10.47 20.84
C THR A 33 -0.43 -8.97 20.86
N VAL A 34 -1.32 -8.16 21.44
CA VAL A 34 -1.11 -6.73 21.65
C VAL A 34 -1.17 -6.45 23.15
N LEU A 35 -0.18 -5.71 23.69
CA LEU A 35 -0.08 -5.48 25.14
C LEU A 35 -0.89 -4.27 25.65
N GLU A 36 -1.34 -3.40 24.76
CA GLU A 36 -2.09 -2.20 25.13
C GLU A 36 -3.46 -2.60 25.70
N ARG A 37 -3.84 -2.06 26.87
CA ARG A 37 -5.11 -2.40 27.57
C ARG A 37 -6.37 -1.84 26.90
N MET A 38 -6.30 -1.47 25.64
CA MET A 38 -7.40 -0.86 24.89
C MET A 38 -8.14 -1.93 24.11
N ALA A 39 -9.47 -1.83 24.06
CA ALA A 39 -10.25 -2.58 23.08
C ALA A 39 -9.81 -2.12 21.69
N LEU A 40 -9.47 -3.06 20.82
CA LEU A 40 -9.24 -2.76 19.42
C LEU A 40 -10.57 -2.32 18.79
N PRO A 41 -10.57 -1.34 17.87
CA PRO A 41 -11.78 -0.96 17.13
C PRO A 41 -12.39 -2.17 16.41
N ASP A 42 -13.72 -2.22 16.31
CA ASP A 42 -14.46 -3.32 15.66
C ASP A 42 -14.08 -3.52 14.18
N ASP A 43 -13.56 -2.46 13.54
CA ASP A 43 -13.09 -2.46 12.15
C ASP A 43 -11.64 -2.93 11.98
N THR A 44 -11.00 -3.41 13.04
CA THR A 44 -9.61 -3.87 12.98
C THR A 44 -9.49 -5.11 12.10
N VAL A 45 -8.57 -5.07 11.14
CA VAL A 45 -8.25 -6.17 10.23
C VAL A 45 -6.91 -6.78 10.62
N LEU A 46 -6.88 -8.11 10.73
CA LEU A 46 -5.67 -8.91 10.78
C LEU A 46 -5.10 -9.07 9.38
N LEU A 47 -3.84 -8.69 9.22
CA LEU A 47 -3.09 -8.75 7.97
C LEU A 47 -1.97 -9.77 8.13
N LEU A 48 -1.90 -10.73 7.22
CA LEU A 48 -0.81 -11.71 7.16
C LEU A 48 -0.17 -11.69 5.78
N ASP A 49 1.16 -11.68 5.75
CA ASP A 49 1.98 -11.74 4.55
C ASP A 49 3.11 -12.74 4.76
N ILE A 50 3.26 -13.68 3.85
CA ILE A 50 4.37 -14.62 3.80
C ILE A 50 5.15 -14.32 2.52
N GLY A 51 6.38 -13.86 2.66
CA GLY A 51 7.30 -13.59 1.56
C GLY A 51 8.40 -14.64 1.41
N ASN A 52 9.05 -14.67 0.27
CA ASN A 52 10.29 -15.42 0.05
C ASN A 52 11.54 -14.59 0.38
N ALA A 53 12.74 -15.12 0.12
CA ALA A 53 14.00 -14.43 0.36
C ALA A 53 14.23 -13.17 -0.50
N GLN A 54 13.45 -12.98 -1.57
CA GLN A 54 13.47 -11.81 -2.45
C GLN A 54 12.39 -10.78 -2.06
N ASP A 55 11.69 -11.00 -0.94
CA ASP A 55 10.57 -10.20 -0.47
C ASP A 55 9.33 -10.22 -1.38
N GLU A 56 9.20 -11.25 -2.23
CA GLU A 56 8.01 -11.46 -3.04
C GLU A 56 6.94 -12.19 -2.20
N THR A 57 5.72 -11.64 -2.15
CA THR A 57 4.60 -12.27 -1.46
C THR A 57 4.22 -13.60 -2.10
N VAL A 58 4.22 -14.64 -1.28
CA VAL A 58 3.83 -16.02 -1.61
C VAL A 58 2.40 -16.29 -1.17
N VAL A 59 2.04 -15.86 0.05
CA VAL A 59 0.71 -16.05 0.64
C VAL A 59 0.32 -14.78 1.35
N GLN A 60 -0.95 -14.37 1.22
CA GLN A 60 -1.51 -13.24 1.94
C GLN A 60 -2.90 -13.59 2.45
N SER A 61 -3.24 -13.15 3.66
CA SER A 61 -4.60 -13.23 4.20
C SER A 61 -5.00 -11.94 4.88
N ARG A 62 -6.32 -11.69 4.89
CA ARG A 62 -6.96 -10.57 5.55
C ARG A 62 -8.23 -11.03 6.22
N GLU A 63 -8.31 -10.82 7.52
CA GLU A 63 -9.43 -11.29 8.34
C GLU A 63 -9.93 -10.15 9.22
N LEU A 64 -11.24 -9.95 9.26
CA LEU A 64 -11.84 -9.04 10.24
C LEU A 64 -11.65 -9.67 11.62
N THR A 65 -11.25 -8.84 12.59
CA THR A 65 -11.16 -9.29 13.98
C THR A 65 -12.53 -9.36 14.67
N ASP A 66 -13.58 -8.82 14.04
CA ASP A 66 -14.97 -8.79 14.52
C ASP A 66 -15.11 -8.26 15.96
N GLY A 67 -14.31 -7.26 16.32
CA GLY A 67 -14.27 -6.71 17.69
C GLY A 67 -13.75 -7.69 18.75
N GLY A 68 -13.09 -8.76 18.33
CA GLY A 68 -12.47 -9.76 19.18
C GLY A 68 -11.37 -9.16 20.08
N GLN A 69 -11.04 -9.88 21.14
CA GLN A 69 -9.94 -9.50 22.04
C GLN A 69 -8.70 -10.30 21.71
N THR A 70 -7.54 -9.65 21.83
CA THR A 70 -6.23 -10.31 21.75
C THR A 70 -6.13 -11.46 22.77
N PRO A 71 -5.51 -12.61 22.44
CA PRO A 71 -4.80 -12.94 21.19
C PRO A 71 -5.72 -13.26 20.00
N PHE A 72 -5.28 -12.90 18.78
CA PHE A 72 -5.98 -13.28 17.54
C PHE A 72 -5.27 -14.47 16.88
N PRO A 73 -5.91 -15.64 16.74
CA PRO A 73 -5.31 -16.79 16.07
C PRO A 73 -5.26 -16.59 14.56
N PHE A 74 -4.31 -17.25 13.91
CA PHE A 74 -4.26 -17.36 12.46
C PHE A 74 -3.76 -18.74 12.02
N ALA A 75 -4.12 -19.12 10.80
CA ALA A 75 -3.57 -20.29 10.13
C ALA A 75 -3.55 -20.07 8.61
N LEU A 76 -2.43 -20.38 7.95
CA LEU A 76 -2.24 -20.19 6.52
C LEU A 76 -1.55 -21.40 5.91
N GLU A 77 -1.91 -21.75 4.68
CA GLU A 77 -1.14 -22.72 3.91
C GLU A 77 -0.01 -22.02 3.17
N ALA A 78 1.21 -22.55 3.28
CA ALA A 78 2.39 -22.01 2.60
C ALA A 78 3.25 -23.12 1.98
N PRO A 79 4.06 -22.82 0.96
CA PRO A 79 4.93 -23.81 0.31
C PRO A 79 5.91 -24.46 1.27
N VAL A 80 6.20 -25.74 1.04
CA VAL A 80 7.08 -26.56 1.88
C VAL A 80 8.56 -26.51 1.48
N ASP A 81 8.85 -26.05 0.26
CA ASP A 81 10.10 -26.27 -0.46
C ASP A 81 11.07 -25.09 -0.42
N THR A 82 10.64 -23.95 0.11
CA THR A 82 11.46 -22.72 0.17
C THR A 82 11.42 -22.10 1.57
N PRO A 83 12.52 -21.47 2.02
CA PRO A 83 12.49 -20.59 3.19
C PRO A 83 11.56 -19.39 2.97
N LEU A 84 10.89 -18.99 4.04
CA LEU A 84 9.86 -17.96 4.04
C LEU A 84 10.10 -16.94 5.16
N VAL A 85 9.46 -15.78 5.03
CA VAL A 85 9.39 -14.75 6.06
C VAL A 85 7.93 -14.40 6.29
N LEU A 86 7.44 -14.63 7.52
CA LEU A 86 6.10 -14.23 7.92
C LEU A 86 6.11 -12.83 8.53
N ARG A 87 5.15 -12.01 8.11
CA ARG A 87 4.82 -10.71 8.68
C ARG A 87 3.36 -10.72 9.07
N VAL A 88 3.07 -10.38 10.33
CA VAL A 88 1.70 -10.32 10.85
C VAL A 88 1.46 -8.95 11.43
N GLY A 89 0.27 -8.41 11.20
CA GLY A 89 -0.11 -7.12 11.74
C GLY A 89 -1.61 -6.94 11.91
N LEU A 90 -1.98 -5.90 12.64
CA LEU A 90 -3.35 -5.43 12.79
C LEU A 90 -3.44 -4.01 12.23
N ARG A 91 -4.56 -3.69 11.58
CA ARG A 91 -4.84 -2.34 11.07
C ARG A 91 -6.25 -1.91 11.45
N ALA A 92 -6.38 -0.77 12.11
CA ALA A 92 -7.66 -0.11 12.37
C ALA A 92 -7.96 1.00 11.32
N MET A 93 -9.21 1.45 11.20
CA MET A 93 -9.62 2.49 10.23
C MET A 93 -9.02 3.88 10.50
N ASP A 94 -8.54 4.16 11.72
CA ASP A 94 -7.83 5.39 12.07
C ASP A 94 -6.32 5.34 11.73
N ASP A 95 -5.92 4.35 10.93
CA ASP A 95 -4.56 4.13 10.42
C ASP A 95 -3.53 3.82 11.50
N VAL A 96 -4.03 3.30 12.62
CA VAL A 96 -3.19 2.66 13.60
C VAL A 96 -2.83 1.26 13.10
N ILE A 97 -1.53 1.00 13.02
CA ILE A 97 -0.99 -0.28 12.60
C ILE A 97 -0.21 -0.86 13.77
N TRP A 98 -0.43 -2.13 14.07
CA TRP A 98 0.43 -2.93 14.93
C TRP A 98 1.13 -3.96 14.05
N LEU A 99 2.44 -4.11 14.16
CA LEU A 99 3.22 -5.10 13.41
C LEU A 99 4.02 -5.98 14.37
N SER A 100 4.12 -7.27 14.07
CA SER A 100 5.11 -8.14 14.69
C SER A 100 6.50 -7.90 14.08
N GLU A 101 7.54 -8.36 14.77
CA GLU A 101 8.81 -8.60 14.10
C GLU A 101 8.63 -9.65 12.99
N PRO A 102 9.36 -9.55 11.86
CA PRO A 102 9.36 -10.58 10.84
C PRO A 102 9.88 -11.90 11.41
N VAL A 103 9.21 -13.01 11.09
CA VAL A 103 9.60 -14.35 11.55
C VAL A 103 10.16 -15.13 10.36
N SER A 104 11.42 -15.55 10.46
CA SER A 104 12.02 -16.47 9.50
C SER A 104 11.49 -17.89 9.70
N ILE A 105 11.09 -18.53 8.60
CA ILE A 105 10.48 -19.85 8.58
C ILE A 105 11.28 -20.73 7.62
N GLU A 106 11.88 -21.80 8.13
CA GLU A 106 12.62 -22.77 7.32
C GLU A 106 11.69 -23.63 6.47
N ALA A 107 12.18 -24.12 5.34
CA ALA A 107 11.49 -25.12 4.53
C ALA A 107 11.20 -26.40 5.35
N GLY A 108 10.08 -27.06 5.06
CA GLY A 108 9.67 -28.28 5.76
C GLY A 108 8.25 -28.68 5.43
N THR A 109 7.87 -29.92 5.70
CA THR A 109 6.55 -30.48 5.33
C THR A 109 5.56 -30.51 6.48
N ASP A 110 6.05 -30.54 7.72
CA ASP A 110 5.20 -30.64 8.90
C ASP A 110 4.49 -29.30 9.18
N PRO A 111 3.24 -29.34 9.69
CA PRO A 111 2.58 -28.15 10.21
C PRO A 111 3.43 -27.46 11.28
N LEU A 112 3.50 -26.13 11.22
CA LEU A 112 4.33 -25.32 12.10
C LEU A 112 3.45 -24.36 12.91
N ASP A 113 3.49 -24.50 14.23
CA ASP A 113 2.90 -23.52 15.16
C ASP A 113 3.99 -22.58 15.70
N LEU A 114 3.84 -21.30 15.41
CA LEU A 114 4.75 -20.23 15.84
C LEU A 114 4.44 -19.71 17.24
N GLY A 115 3.30 -20.11 17.83
CA GLY A 115 2.87 -19.64 19.13
C GLY A 115 2.53 -18.14 19.14
N PRO A 116 2.69 -17.46 20.30
CA PRO A 116 2.33 -16.06 20.44
C PRO A 116 3.40 -15.13 19.82
N LEU A 117 2.98 -14.35 18.81
CA LEU A 117 3.74 -13.28 18.21
C LEU A 117 3.30 -11.94 18.80
N ARG A 118 4.24 -11.16 19.31
CA ARG A 118 3.93 -9.85 19.89
C ARG A 118 3.93 -8.79 18.79
N ALA A 119 2.86 -8.02 18.71
CA ALA A 119 2.78 -6.87 17.83
C ALA A 119 2.96 -5.57 18.64
N ALA A 120 3.76 -4.67 18.08
CA ALA A 120 3.99 -3.34 18.61
C ALA A 120 3.26 -2.32 17.73
N ARG A 121 2.69 -1.29 18.36
CA ARG A 121 2.05 -0.18 17.65
C ARG A 121 3.13 0.58 16.89
N ILE A 122 2.99 0.69 15.57
CA ILE A 122 3.86 1.51 14.74
C ILE A 122 3.38 2.95 14.84
N PRO A 123 4.22 3.89 15.29
CA PRO A 123 3.86 5.30 15.32
C PRO A 123 3.51 5.77 13.91
N SER A 124 2.27 6.20 13.71
CA SER A 124 1.86 6.80 12.44
C SER A 124 2.71 8.02 12.14
N MET A 125 3.30 8.06 10.94
CA MET A 125 3.99 9.23 10.42
C MET A 125 3.00 10.18 9.71
N GLY A 126 1.70 9.88 9.66
CA GLY A 126 0.77 10.67 8.86
C GLY A 126 1.14 10.61 7.38
N PHE A 127 1.24 11.76 6.71
CA PHE A 127 1.74 11.84 5.33
C PHE A 127 3.27 11.81 5.34
N ALA A 128 3.88 10.70 4.91
CA ALA A 128 5.33 10.53 4.96
C ALA A 128 6.01 10.88 3.63
N ALA A 129 7.11 11.63 3.69
CA ALA A 129 8.05 11.84 2.60
C ALA A 129 9.47 11.48 3.04
N VAL A 130 10.40 11.31 2.11
CA VAL A 130 11.80 11.02 2.42
C VAL A 130 12.66 12.22 2.08
N LEU A 131 13.53 12.60 3.01
CA LEU A 131 14.57 13.61 2.85
C LEU A 131 15.93 12.91 2.70
N SER A 132 16.74 13.38 1.75
CA SER A 132 18.16 13.06 1.66
C SER A 132 18.97 14.18 2.30
N CYS A 133 19.59 13.91 3.45
CA CYS A 133 20.45 14.83 4.20
C CYS A 133 21.91 14.35 4.08
N GLY A 134 22.50 14.53 2.90
CA GLY A 134 23.80 13.93 2.57
C GLY A 134 23.69 12.42 2.39
N ASN A 135 24.29 11.65 3.31
CA ASN A 135 24.24 10.18 3.30
C ASN A 135 23.16 9.60 4.22
N GLN A 136 22.38 10.44 4.89
CA GLN A 136 21.31 10.01 5.78
C GLN A 136 19.96 10.19 5.11
N LEU A 137 19.14 9.14 5.17
CA LEU A 137 17.74 9.20 4.80
C LEU A 137 16.91 9.50 6.05
N VAL A 138 16.03 10.48 5.94
CA VAL A 138 15.13 10.88 7.03
C VAL A 138 13.70 10.79 6.52
N GLU A 139 12.88 10.00 7.17
CA GLU A 139 11.45 10.00 6.89
C GLU A 139 10.81 11.14 7.68
N ILE A 140 10.08 12.01 6.98
CA ILE A 140 9.32 13.11 7.58
C ILE A 140 7.83 12.86 7.38
N GLY A 141 7.10 12.95 8.47
CA GLY A 141 5.68 12.71 8.58
C GLY A 141 4.90 13.97 8.94
N PHE A 142 3.87 14.32 8.17
CA PHE A 142 3.02 15.48 8.46
C PHE A 142 1.73 15.04 9.16
N MET A 143 1.52 15.55 10.37
CA MET A 143 0.29 15.42 11.15
C MET A 143 -0.49 16.76 11.11
N PRO A 144 -1.78 16.80 11.48
CA PRO A 144 -2.58 18.03 11.43
C PRO A 144 -1.99 19.21 12.22
N GLU A 145 -1.33 18.93 13.36
CA GLU A 145 -0.81 19.96 14.28
C GLU A 145 0.70 19.86 14.52
N SER A 146 1.38 18.86 13.97
CA SER A 146 2.79 18.58 14.26
C SER A 146 3.48 17.90 13.08
N VAL A 147 4.81 17.86 13.10
CA VAL A 147 5.62 17.03 12.22
C VAL A 147 6.25 15.91 13.03
N ARG A 148 6.37 14.73 12.45
CA ARG A 148 7.21 13.66 12.98
C ARG A 148 8.41 13.47 12.08
N ILE A 149 9.56 13.21 12.65
CA ILE A 149 10.72 12.75 11.89
C ILE A 149 11.12 11.38 12.42
N ARG A 150 11.50 10.49 11.51
CA ARG A 150 12.08 9.20 11.84
C ARG A 150 13.49 9.15 11.29
N LEU A 151 14.43 8.97 12.21
CA LEU A 151 15.83 8.76 11.94
C LEU A 151 16.21 7.42 12.56
N ASN A 152 16.56 6.44 11.73
CA ASN A 152 16.72 5.04 12.16
C ASN A 152 15.42 4.55 12.85
N GLU A 153 15.50 4.06 14.09
CA GLU A 153 14.34 3.58 14.87
C GLU A 153 13.70 4.67 15.74
N GLN A 154 14.31 5.86 15.83
CA GLN A 154 13.82 6.93 16.69
C GLN A 154 12.80 7.80 15.96
N VAL A 155 11.64 8.01 16.59
CA VAL A 155 10.59 8.92 16.12
C VAL A 155 10.53 10.13 17.04
N ILE A 156 10.70 11.31 16.48
CA ILE A 156 10.66 12.59 17.20
C ILE A 156 9.47 13.39 16.71
N THR A 157 8.67 13.94 17.63
CA THR A 157 7.53 14.80 17.30
C THR A 157 7.90 16.26 17.52
N LEU A 158 7.76 17.07 16.48
CA LEU A 158 8.11 18.48 16.42
C LEU A 158 6.84 19.32 16.28
N GLN A 159 6.74 20.40 17.05
CA GLN A 159 5.62 21.33 17.03
C GLN A 159 5.95 22.55 16.17
N PRO A 160 4.97 23.16 15.49
CA PRO A 160 5.21 24.35 14.69
C PRO A 160 5.71 25.50 15.56
N ASP A 161 6.70 26.23 15.06
CA ASP A 161 7.25 27.42 15.70
C ASP A 161 7.39 28.58 14.69
N VAL A 162 7.56 29.80 15.21
CA VAL A 162 7.58 31.03 14.41
C VAL A 162 8.87 31.12 13.60
N ALA A 163 8.72 31.34 12.29
CA ALA A 163 9.84 31.62 11.39
C ALA A 163 9.56 32.79 10.45
N ALA A 164 10.61 33.54 10.11
CA ALA A 164 10.51 34.67 9.17
C ALA A 164 10.23 34.24 7.72
N SER A 165 10.60 33.01 7.36
CA SER A 165 10.40 32.44 6.02
C SER A 165 10.49 30.92 6.10
N GLY A 166 9.61 30.21 5.40
CA GLY A 166 9.49 28.75 5.50
C GLY A 166 8.71 28.29 6.72
N ALA A 167 8.69 26.99 6.95
CA ALA A 167 8.00 26.38 8.09
C ALA A 167 9.04 25.79 9.06
N LEU A 168 9.04 26.27 10.30
CA LEU A 168 9.91 25.77 11.35
C LEU A 168 9.10 24.88 12.30
N TYR A 169 9.68 23.74 12.67
CA TYR A 169 9.16 22.87 13.70
C TYR A 169 10.26 22.54 14.70
N VAL A 170 9.91 22.51 15.98
CA VAL A 170 10.86 22.39 17.09
C VAL A 170 10.34 21.35 18.08
N ASP A 171 11.26 20.55 18.64
CA ASP A 171 10.92 19.64 19.73
C ASP A 171 10.60 20.45 21.00
N ALA A 172 9.45 20.18 21.61
CA ALA A 172 8.98 20.88 22.79
C ALA A 172 9.87 20.64 24.02
N GLU A 173 10.51 19.46 24.12
CA GLU A 173 11.38 19.10 25.24
C GLU A 173 12.84 19.50 24.99
N ASN A 174 13.24 19.58 23.72
CA ASN A 174 14.60 19.92 23.33
C ASN A 174 14.65 20.82 22.09
N ALA A 175 14.63 22.14 22.30
CA ALA A 175 14.67 23.10 21.20
C ALA A 175 15.93 23.04 20.32
N ALA A 176 16.99 22.31 20.74
CA ALA A 176 18.15 22.04 19.91
C ALA A 176 17.86 21.03 18.78
N THR A 177 16.71 20.36 18.83
CA THR A 177 16.18 19.49 17.78
C THR A 177 15.07 20.22 17.03
N SER A 178 15.28 20.46 15.74
CA SER A 178 14.38 21.28 14.91
C SER A 178 14.51 20.94 13.43
N ILE A 179 13.44 21.13 12.66
CA ILE A 179 13.49 21.12 11.20
C ILE A 179 12.94 22.43 10.64
N HIS A 180 13.71 23.07 9.76
CA HIS A 180 13.30 24.27 9.04
C HIS A 180 13.16 23.97 7.55
N MET A 181 11.93 23.95 7.05
CA MET A 181 11.62 23.66 5.66
C MET A 181 11.45 24.93 4.81
N LYS A 182 12.05 24.92 3.62
CA LYS A 182 11.89 25.95 2.59
C LYS A 182 11.77 25.31 1.22
N GLY A 183 10.54 25.24 0.69
CA GLY A 183 10.28 24.60 -0.59
C GLY A 183 10.57 23.10 -0.52
N THR A 184 11.54 22.63 -1.31
CA THR A 184 12.01 21.22 -1.33
C THR A 184 13.27 20.98 -0.50
N SER A 185 13.81 22.00 0.16
CA SER A 185 14.97 21.87 1.04
C SER A 185 14.56 21.96 2.50
N ALA A 186 15.33 21.35 3.38
CA ALA A 186 15.17 21.48 4.81
C ALA A 186 16.53 21.51 5.53
N LEU A 187 16.61 22.25 6.63
CA LEU A 187 17.72 22.19 7.57
C LEU A 187 17.24 21.43 8.80
N LEU A 188 17.84 20.29 9.07
CA LEU A 188 17.54 19.45 10.22
C LEU A 188 18.64 19.56 11.27
N ARG A 189 18.26 19.82 12.51
CA ARG A 189 19.13 19.77 13.68
C ARG A 189 18.63 18.70 14.63
N ILE A 190 19.56 17.89 15.15
CA ILE A 190 19.31 16.88 16.18
C ILE A 190 20.28 17.17 17.32
N ASP A 191 19.76 17.43 18.52
CA ASP A 191 20.55 17.75 19.71
C ASP A 191 21.61 18.84 19.47
N GLY A 192 21.25 19.86 18.69
CA GLY A 192 22.11 20.99 18.33
C GLY A 192 23.10 20.71 17.19
N SER A 193 23.21 19.46 16.74
CA SER A 193 24.02 19.09 15.58
C SER A 193 23.22 19.30 14.30
N GLU A 194 23.71 20.18 13.44
CA GLU A 194 23.10 20.43 12.13
C GLU A 194 23.56 19.37 11.13
N LEU A 195 22.61 18.74 10.45
CA LEU A 195 22.86 17.82 9.35
C LEU A 195 23.16 18.59 8.05
N SER A 196 23.71 17.88 7.06
CA SER A 196 23.78 18.42 5.70
C SER A 196 22.39 18.83 5.21
N GLU A 197 22.32 19.88 4.38
CA GLU A 197 21.06 20.36 3.84
C GLU A 197 20.27 19.20 3.23
N CYS A 198 19.07 19.01 3.78
CA CYS A 198 18.18 17.96 3.37
C CYS A 198 17.45 18.38 2.10
N SER A 199 17.33 17.48 1.16
CA SER A 199 16.50 17.67 -0.04
C SER A 199 15.38 16.63 -0.05
N LEU A 200 14.17 17.06 -0.41
CA LEU A 200 13.05 16.15 -0.59
C LEU A 200 13.36 15.21 -1.76
N ILE A 201 13.46 13.92 -1.46
CA ILE A 201 13.51 12.90 -2.50
C ILE A 201 12.12 12.82 -3.11
N ARG A 202 12.03 13.23 -4.37
CA ARG A 202 10.91 12.91 -5.25
C ARG A 202 11.41 11.79 -6.15
N PRO A 203 10.98 10.53 -5.96
CA PRO A 203 11.42 9.48 -6.86
C PRO A 203 10.90 9.81 -8.27
N ASP A 204 11.77 9.76 -9.28
CA ASP A 204 11.38 10.01 -10.68
C ASP A 204 10.55 8.84 -11.28
N ASP A 205 10.51 7.71 -10.57
CA ASP A 205 9.68 6.53 -10.81
C ASP A 205 8.53 6.45 -9.81
N ASP A 206 7.82 7.56 -9.61
CA ASP A 206 6.74 7.65 -8.63
C ASP A 206 5.36 7.90 -9.24
N ILE A 207 4.32 7.39 -8.59
CA ILE A 207 2.92 7.63 -8.97
C ILE A 207 2.55 9.12 -8.90
N THR A 208 3.37 9.95 -8.27
CA THR A 208 3.18 11.41 -8.17
C THR A 208 3.60 12.19 -9.41
N GLN A 209 4.17 11.50 -10.41
CA GLN A 209 4.66 12.12 -11.65
C GLN A 209 3.51 12.35 -12.65
N GLY A 210 2.78 13.45 -12.47
CA GLY A 210 1.86 13.98 -13.48
C GLY A 210 0.41 13.46 -13.37
N VAL A 211 -0.26 13.39 -14.53
CA VAL A 211 -1.68 13.04 -14.64
C VAL A 211 -1.82 11.62 -15.19
N TRP A 212 -2.47 10.76 -14.43
CA TRP A 212 -2.82 9.41 -14.87
C TRP A 212 -4.19 9.41 -15.55
N ASN A 213 -4.24 8.98 -16.80
CA ASN A 213 -5.47 8.82 -17.56
C ASN A 213 -6.05 7.43 -17.30
N ILE A 214 -7.15 7.35 -16.55
CA ILE A 214 -7.86 6.11 -16.23
C ILE A 214 -8.51 5.56 -17.49
N SER A 215 -8.11 4.36 -17.88
CA SER A 215 -8.60 3.65 -19.06
C SER A 215 -9.63 2.59 -18.73
N ALA A 216 -9.64 2.06 -17.51
CA ALA A 216 -10.63 1.08 -17.08
C ALA A 216 -10.90 1.10 -15.56
N ILE A 217 -12.14 0.77 -15.19
CA ILE A 217 -12.64 0.60 -13.82
C ILE A 217 -13.33 -0.77 -13.73
N GLU A 218 -12.82 -1.67 -12.87
CA GLU A 218 -13.23 -3.09 -12.77
C GLU A 218 -13.42 -3.77 -14.13
N GLY A 219 -12.47 -3.55 -15.04
CA GLY A 219 -12.49 -4.14 -16.39
C GLY A 219 -13.43 -3.45 -17.39
N ARG A 220 -14.25 -2.48 -16.96
CA ARG A 220 -15.06 -1.64 -17.86
C ARG A 220 -14.24 -0.46 -18.38
N ALA A 221 -14.17 -0.31 -19.70
CA ALA A 221 -13.51 0.84 -20.31
C ALA A 221 -14.23 2.15 -19.93
N THR A 222 -13.45 3.20 -19.68
CA THR A 222 -14.00 4.53 -19.39
C THR A 222 -14.63 5.16 -20.63
N LEU A 223 -15.69 5.94 -20.41
CA LEU A 223 -16.48 6.59 -21.44
C LEU A 223 -15.79 7.87 -21.95
N PHE A 224 -15.65 7.96 -23.26
CA PHE A 224 -15.29 9.21 -23.93
C PHE A 224 -16.56 10.07 -24.15
N PRO A 225 -16.52 11.41 -24.01
CA PRO A 225 -15.37 12.30 -23.80
C PRO A 225 -15.09 12.69 -22.34
N SER A 226 -15.46 11.86 -21.34
CA SER A 226 -15.20 12.24 -19.94
C SER A 226 -13.69 12.35 -19.69
N ARG A 227 -13.25 13.45 -19.05
CA ARG A 227 -11.89 13.54 -18.52
C ARG A 227 -11.79 12.53 -17.39
N THR A 228 -10.98 11.50 -17.59
CA THR A 228 -10.73 10.43 -16.60
C THR A 228 -9.32 10.55 -16.07
N GLU A 229 -9.09 11.55 -15.23
CA GLU A 229 -7.78 11.93 -14.71
C GLU A 229 -7.66 11.56 -13.24
N LEU A 230 -6.49 11.07 -12.84
CA LEU A 230 -6.10 10.80 -11.46
C LEU A 230 -4.72 11.40 -11.22
N VAL A 231 -4.61 12.23 -10.18
CA VAL A 231 -3.37 12.92 -9.82
C VAL A 231 -3.04 12.61 -8.38
N PHE A 232 -1.82 12.13 -8.16
CA PHE A 232 -1.24 11.97 -6.82
C PHE A 232 -0.26 13.11 -6.58
N TYR A 233 -0.44 13.83 -5.48
CA TYR A 233 0.47 14.88 -5.08
C TYR A 233 1.52 14.32 -4.09
N PRO A 234 2.79 14.78 -4.13
CA PRO A 234 3.82 14.34 -3.20
C PRO A 234 3.50 14.58 -1.72
N ASP A 235 2.56 15.47 -1.42
CA ASP A 235 2.08 15.79 -0.08
C ASP A 235 0.96 14.85 0.42
N GLY A 236 0.74 13.72 -0.26
CA GLY A 236 -0.26 12.72 0.12
C GLY A 236 -1.70 13.12 -0.21
N ARG A 237 -1.92 14.21 -0.95
CA ARG A 237 -3.24 14.53 -1.50
C ARG A 237 -3.44 13.85 -2.84
N MET A 238 -4.69 13.61 -3.19
CA MET A 238 -5.06 13.18 -4.53
C MET A 238 -6.20 14.04 -5.06
N SER A 239 -6.30 14.11 -6.38
CA SER A 239 -7.52 14.56 -7.04
C SER A 239 -7.83 13.67 -8.22
N ALA A 240 -9.12 13.45 -8.46
CA ALA A 240 -9.58 12.68 -9.60
C ALA A 240 -10.76 13.37 -10.27
N SER A 241 -10.88 13.20 -11.57
CA SER A 241 -12.08 13.52 -12.34
C SER A 241 -12.38 12.28 -13.16
N VAL A 242 -13.53 11.65 -12.95
CA VAL A 242 -13.93 10.41 -13.65
C VAL A 242 -15.36 10.51 -14.17
N GLY A 243 -15.87 11.73 -14.20
CA GLY A 243 -17.25 12.08 -14.52
C GLY A 243 -17.39 13.59 -14.66
N CYS A 244 -18.50 14.13 -14.20
CA CYS A 244 -18.69 15.57 -14.15
C CYS A 244 -18.14 16.18 -12.86
N ASN A 245 -18.11 15.42 -11.76
CA ASN A 245 -17.63 15.88 -10.47
C ASN A 245 -16.12 15.67 -10.28
N ARG A 246 -15.55 16.61 -9.54
CA ARG A 246 -14.15 16.52 -9.10
C ARG A 246 -14.11 15.89 -7.72
N LEU A 247 -13.28 14.86 -7.59
CA LEU A 247 -12.93 14.23 -6.33
C LEU A 247 -11.61 14.76 -5.80
N ILE A 248 -11.55 14.94 -4.49
CA ILE A 248 -10.34 15.27 -3.74
C ILE A 248 -10.27 14.39 -2.50
N GLY A 249 -9.07 14.03 -2.08
CA GLY A 249 -8.88 13.20 -0.90
C GLY A 249 -7.43 13.09 -0.49
N GLY A 250 -7.17 12.33 0.57
CA GLY A 250 -5.83 11.89 0.95
C GLY A 250 -5.54 10.50 0.42
N TYR A 251 -4.28 10.19 0.16
CA TYR A 251 -3.78 8.84 -0.03
C TYR A 251 -2.53 8.62 0.82
N ARG A 252 -2.25 7.35 1.13
CA ARG A 252 -1.02 6.92 1.79
C ARG A 252 -0.42 5.77 1.02
N ARG A 253 0.92 5.76 0.96
CA ARG A 253 1.69 4.73 0.29
C ARG A 253 2.80 4.23 1.22
N HIS A 254 2.99 2.91 1.26
CA HIS A 254 4.13 2.28 1.91
C HIS A 254 4.53 1.04 1.11
N GLY A 255 5.73 1.04 0.52
CA GLY A 255 6.12 -0.01 -0.44
C GLY A 255 5.12 -0.12 -1.59
N GLY A 256 4.59 -1.33 -1.83
CA GLY A 256 3.53 -1.60 -2.82
C GLY A 256 2.09 -1.34 -2.33
N ILE A 257 1.91 -0.96 -1.06
CA ILE A 257 0.59 -0.70 -0.46
C ILE A 257 0.16 0.72 -0.80
N LEU A 258 -1.06 0.89 -1.28
CA LEU A 258 -1.69 2.20 -1.54
C LEU A 258 -3.09 2.20 -0.93
N SER A 259 -3.43 3.23 -0.15
CA SER A 259 -4.77 3.39 0.42
C SER A 259 -5.26 4.82 0.31
N PHE A 260 -6.58 4.99 0.27
CA PHE A 260 -7.24 6.29 0.19
C PHE A 260 -7.99 6.60 1.48
N GLY A 261 -7.89 7.85 1.94
CA GLY A 261 -8.67 8.35 3.06
C GLY A 261 -10.08 8.76 2.65
N ARG A 262 -10.74 9.56 3.50
CA ARG A 262 -12.06 10.13 3.17
C ARG A 262 -11.96 10.99 1.90
N LEU A 263 -12.87 10.73 0.97
CA LEU A 263 -12.98 11.46 -0.28
C LEU A 263 -14.09 12.52 -0.17
N ALA A 264 -13.84 13.70 -0.73
CA ALA A 264 -14.86 14.72 -0.94
C ALA A 264 -15.10 14.89 -2.45
N THR A 265 -16.35 15.15 -2.82
CA THR A 265 -16.78 15.33 -4.21
C THR A 265 -17.69 16.54 -4.35
N THR A 266 -17.72 17.13 -5.53
CA THR A 266 -18.74 18.13 -5.90
C THR A 266 -20.09 17.43 -6.21
N MET A 267 -21.18 18.20 -6.32
CA MET A 267 -22.53 17.66 -6.59
C MET A 267 -23.15 18.28 -7.85
N MET A 268 -22.47 18.16 -8.99
CA MET A 268 -23.00 18.47 -10.31
C MET A 268 -23.78 17.27 -10.86
N ALA A 269 -24.83 17.57 -11.64
CA ALA A 269 -25.58 16.55 -12.36
C ALA A 269 -24.80 16.10 -13.60
N CYS A 270 -24.52 14.80 -13.68
CA CYS A 270 -23.90 14.19 -14.86
C CYS A 270 -24.98 13.66 -15.81
N SER A 271 -24.65 13.48 -17.09
CA SER A 271 -25.44 12.63 -17.98
C SER A 271 -25.34 11.17 -17.55
N ASP A 272 -26.39 10.38 -17.78
CA ASP A 272 -26.59 9.04 -17.19
C ASP A 272 -25.33 8.17 -17.17
N GLY A 273 -24.78 7.82 -18.35
CA GLY A 273 -23.61 6.94 -18.44
C GLY A 273 -22.36 7.47 -17.71
N VAL A 274 -22.18 8.80 -17.70
CA VAL A 274 -21.06 9.46 -17.01
C VAL A 274 -21.29 9.48 -15.50
N GLY A 275 -22.53 9.67 -15.04
CA GLY A 275 -22.90 9.59 -13.63
C GLY A 275 -22.73 8.18 -13.06
N GLU A 276 -23.11 7.16 -13.81
CA GLU A 276 -22.92 5.75 -13.44
C GLU A 276 -21.44 5.36 -13.35
N GLN A 277 -20.61 5.87 -14.26
CA GLN A 277 -19.15 5.69 -14.20
C GLN A 277 -18.56 6.36 -12.95
N GLU A 278 -18.96 7.59 -12.65
CA GLU A 278 -18.47 8.34 -11.49
C GLU A 278 -18.87 7.65 -10.18
N ARG A 279 -20.13 7.24 -10.05
CA ARG A 279 -20.62 6.48 -8.88
C ARG A 279 -19.81 5.21 -8.69
N HIS A 280 -19.56 4.48 -9.78
CA HIS A 280 -18.76 3.27 -9.73
C HIS A 280 -17.31 3.54 -9.32
N PHE A 281 -16.68 4.58 -9.85
CA PHE A 281 -15.34 5.00 -9.43
C PHE A 281 -15.29 5.27 -7.92
N ASN A 282 -16.28 5.99 -7.39
CA ASN A 282 -16.37 6.36 -5.97
C ASN A 282 -16.55 5.14 -5.06
N GLU A 283 -17.19 4.07 -5.55
CA GLU A 283 -17.37 2.81 -4.83
C GLU A 283 -16.09 1.94 -4.85
N VAL A 284 -15.30 2.04 -5.92
CA VAL A 284 -14.12 1.21 -6.15
C VAL A 284 -12.87 1.79 -5.49
N LEU A 285 -12.63 3.10 -5.66
CA LEU A 285 -11.39 3.74 -5.22
C LEU A 285 -11.07 3.54 -3.72
N PRO A 286 -12.03 3.63 -2.78
CA PRO A 286 -11.75 3.40 -1.35
C PRO A 286 -11.35 1.96 -1.00
N LYS A 287 -11.60 0.99 -1.90
CA LYS A 287 -11.24 -0.42 -1.71
C LYS A 287 -9.80 -0.72 -2.13
N VAL A 288 -9.14 0.23 -2.81
CA VAL A 288 -7.75 0.04 -3.26
C VAL A 288 -6.83 -0.15 -2.06
N ASP A 289 -5.99 -1.17 -2.15
CA ASP A 289 -5.02 -1.53 -1.14
C ASP A 289 -3.60 -1.74 -1.69
N GLN A 290 -3.45 -1.81 -3.02
CA GLN A 290 -2.17 -2.05 -3.68
C GLN A 290 -2.10 -1.29 -5.00
N PHE A 291 -0.87 -1.00 -5.43
CA PHE A 291 -0.58 -0.50 -6.77
C PHE A 291 0.61 -1.23 -7.40
N VAL A 292 0.64 -1.26 -8.72
CA VAL A 292 1.80 -1.65 -9.53
C VAL A 292 2.07 -0.52 -10.50
N LEU A 293 3.31 -0.02 -10.49
CA LEU A 293 3.80 1.01 -11.38
C LEU A 293 4.81 0.41 -12.34
N ASP A 294 4.52 0.51 -13.64
CA ASP A 294 5.46 0.27 -14.71
C ASP A 294 5.89 1.62 -15.27
N ALA A 295 7.01 2.13 -14.75
CA ALA A 295 7.50 3.47 -15.02
C ALA A 295 7.95 3.65 -16.47
N GLU A 296 8.62 2.65 -17.05
CA GLU A 296 9.07 2.62 -18.45
C GLU A 296 7.87 2.58 -19.41
N GLY A 297 6.88 1.74 -19.11
CA GLY A 297 5.67 1.58 -19.92
C GLY A 297 4.62 2.66 -19.70
N GLY A 298 4.81 3.54 -18.71
CA GLY A 298 3.86 4.60 -18.34
C GLY A 298 2.50 4.06 -17.88
N ARG A 299 2.49 2.92 -17.19
CA ARG A 299 1.25 2.24 -16.75
C ARG A 299 1.16 2.18 -15.23
N LEU A 300 -0.03 2.47 -14.72
CA LEU A 300 -0.40 2.32 -13.32
C LEU A 300 -1.59 1.37 -13.23
N THR A 301 -1.48 0.34 -12.40
CA THR A 301 -2.61 -0.53 -12.07
C THR A 301 -2.85 -0.48 -10.57
N LEU A 302 -4.08 -0.19 -10.16
CA LEU A 302 -4.50 -0.27 -8.77
C LEU A 302 -5.32 -1.54 -8.55
N TYR A 303 -5.11 -2.15 -7.40
CA TYR A 303 -5.70 -3.41 -7.02
C TYR A 303 -6.54 -3.24 -5.76
N ALA A 304 -7.58 -4.07 -5.67
CA ALA A 304 -8.34 -4.29 -4.45
C ALA A 304 -8.51 -5.79 -4.28
N ALA A 305 -8.11 -6.33 -3.12
CA ALA A 305 -8.18 -7.77 -2.85
C ALA A 305 -7.56 -8.63 -3.97
N GLY A 306 -6.38 -8.22 -4.46
CA GLY A 306 -5.63 -8.93 -5.51
C GLY A 306 -6.20 -8.81 -6.93
N SER A 307 -7.36 -8.20 -7.11
CA SER A 307 -7.95 -7.97 -8.43
C SER A 307 -7.63 -6.58 -8.98
N PRO A 308 -7.25 -6.43 -10.27
CA PRO A 308 -7.01 -5.12 -10.85
C PRO A 308 -8.34 -4.37 -10.99
N VAL A 309 -8.51 -3.30 -10.22
CA VAL A 309 -9.75 -2.51 -10.19
C VAL A 309 -9.64 -1.20 -10.94
N LEU A 310 -8.45 -0.64 -11.10
CA LEU A 310 -8.23 0.55 -11.93
C LEU A 310 -6.98 0.36 -12.79
N ARG A 311 -7.09 0.72 -14.07
CA ARG A 311 -5.94 0.82 -14.98
C ARG A 311 -5.85 2.26 -15.46
N ALA A 312 -4.63 2.79 -15.45
CA ALA A 312 -4.34 4.12 -15.92
C ALA A 312 -3.02 4.18 -16.68
N ARG A 313 -2.87 5.22 -17.50
CA ARG A 313 -1.68 5.47 -18.31
C ARG A 313 -1.31 6.96 -18.30
N ARG A 314 -0.03 7.25 -18.39
CA ARG A 314 0.48 8.61 -18.63
C ARG A 314 0.87 8.78 -20.09
#